data_AF-A0A522U1G1-F1
#
_entry.id   AF-A0A522U1G1-F1
#
_cell.length_a   1.000
_cell.length_b   1.000
_cell.length_c   1.000
_cell.angle_alpha   90.00
_cell.angle_beta   90.00
_cell.angle_gamma   90.00
#
_symmetry.space_group_name_H-M   'P 1'
#
loop_
_entity.id
_entity.type
_entity.pdbx_description
1 polymer ?
#
loop_
_entity_poly.entity_id
_entity_poly.type
_entity_poly.pdbx_seq_one_letter_code
_entity_poly.pdbx_strand_id
1 'polypeptide(L)'
;MQERRRVVITGVGAVTPLGLEKKQIWSALCEGKSGIKPITSFDTSAHEVHFGGEVSDFDPNRWFEVKEVRRLDRFAQFAVAAAILAIEDAGLKLDGFDQTRV
;
A
#
# COMPACT_ATOMS: atom_id res chain seq x y z
N MET A 1 26.34 10.58 -27.25
CA MET A 1 25.80 9.66 -26.23
C MET A 1 25.17 10.50 -25.14
N GLN A 2 23.88 10.33 -24.84
CA GLN A 2 23.31 10.96 -23.64
C GLN A 2 23.95 10.30 -22.42
N GLU A 3 24.52 11.10 -21.51
CA GLU A 3 24.96 10.62 -20.20
C GLU A 3 23.78 9.97 -19.47
N ARG A 4 23.99 8.77 -18.92
CA ARG A 4 22.97 8.10 -18.09
C ARG A 4 22.74 8.94 -16.84
N ARG A 5 21.51 9.41 -16.66
CA ARG A 5 21.09 10.09 -15.43
C ARG A 5 21.06 9.08 -14.28
N ARG A 6 21.51 9.51 -13.11
CA ARG A 6 21.36 8.73 -11.87
C ARG A 6 19.89 8.75 -11.44
N VAL A 7 19.39 7.60 -11.03
CA VAL A 7 18.03 7.44 -10.50
C VAL A 7 18.14 7.03 -9.03
N VAL A 8 17.31 7.63 -8.18
CA VAL A 8 17.27 7.39 -6.74
C VAL A 8 15.84 7.16 -6.28
N ILE A 9 15.66 6.48 -5.14
CA ILE A 9 14.36 6.31 -4.49
C ILE A 9 14.21 7.39 -3.42
N THR A 10 13.19 8.24 -3.55
CA THR A 10 12.95 9.35 -2.62
C THR A 10 11.81 9.09 -1.64
N GLY A 11 10.90 8.15 -1.94
CA GLY A 11 9.80 7.77 -1.07
C GLY A 11 9.34 6.35 -1.35
N VAL A 12 8.75 5.71 -0.34
CA VAL A 12 8.18 4.36 -0.43
C VAL A 12 6.82 4.32 0.27
N GLY A 13 5.89 3.55 -0.29
CA GLY A 13 4.58 3.32 0.27
C GLY A 13 4.17 1.88 0.05
N ALA A 14 3.52 1.28 1.04
CA ALA A 14 3.12 -0.12 1.01
C ALA A 14 1.86 -0.36 1.84
N VAL A 15 1.00 -1.25 1.33
CA VAL A 15 -0.21 -1.73 2.01
C VAL A 15 0.00 -3.22 2.24
N THR A 16 0.15 -3.63 3.49
CA THR A 16 0.60 -4.99 3.83
C THR A 16 -0.17 -5.59 5.02
N PRO A 17 -0.14 -6.91 5.20
CA PRO A 17 -0.69 -7.56 6.40
C PRO A 17 0.03 -7.18 7.71
N LEU A 18 1.20 -6.55 7.62
CA LEU A 18 1.98 -6.06 8.76
C LEU A 18 1.70 -4.59 9.11
N GLY A 19 0.86 -3.91 8.31
CA GLY A 19 0.47 -2.52 8.52
C GLY A 19 0.48 -1.71 7.24
N LEU A 20 0.16 -0.42 7.39
CA LEU A 20 0.08 0.57 6.32
C LEU A 20 1.15 1.67 6.46
N GLU A 21 1.81 1.76 7.62
CA GLU A 21 2.84 2.76 7.89
C GLU A 21 4.24 2.20 7.68
N LYS A 22 5.08 2.93 6.94
CA LYS A 22 6.48 2.52 6.63
C LYS A 22 7.26 2.08 7.87
N LYS A 23 7.23 2.87 8.95
CA LYS A 23 7.99 2.59 10.18
C LYS A 23 7.48 1.33 10.87
N GLN A 24 6.15 1.18 10.95
CA GLN A 24 5.51 0.01 11.54
C GLN A 24 5.87 -1.26 10.76
N ILE A 25 5.71 -1.24 9.43
CA ILE A 25 6.02 -2.37 8.55
C ILE A 25 7.49 -2.76 8.71
N TRP A 26 8.40 -1.79 8.67
CA TRP A 26 9.83 -2.05 8.80
C TRP A 26 10.20 -2.66 10.14
N SER A 27 9.71 -2.10 11.25
CA SER A 27 9.93 -2.66 12.60
C SER A 27 9.38 -4.09 12.69
N ALA A 28 8.17 -4.35 12.20
CA ALA A 28 7.57 -5.67 12.22
C ALA A 28 8.40 -6.71 11.42
N LEU A 29 8.93 -6.32 10.27
CA LEU A 29 9.82 -7.16 9.46
C LEU A 29 11.14 -7.46 10.18
N CYS A 30 11.79 -6.43 10.75
CA CYS A 30 13.04 -6.60 11.51
C CYS A 30 12.86 -7.46 12.77
N GLU A 31 11.69 -7.42 13.38
CA GLU A 31 11.33 -8.23 14.55
C GLU A 31 10.85 -9.66 14.19
N GLY A 32 10.77 -9.99 12.90
CA GLY A 32 10.30 -11.30 12.44
C GLY A 32 8.82 -11.57 12.71
N LYS A 33 7.99 -10.52 12.81
CA LYS A 33 6.54 -10.68 13.00
C LYS A 33 5.90 -11.25 11.74
N SER A 34 5.00 -12.22 11.94
CA SER A 34 4.19 -12.78 10.86
C SER A 34 2.90 -11.98 10.67
N GLY A 35 2.59 -11.65 9.42
CA GLY A 35 1.29 -11.09 9.03
C GLY A 35 0.24 -12.15 8.66
N ILE A 36 0.60 -13.44 8.75
CA ILE A 36 -0.29 -14.55 8.37
C ILE A 36 -1.20 -14.91 9.54
N LYS A 37 -2.51 -14.94 9.27
CA LYS A 37 -3.57 -15.20 10.26
C LYS A 37 -4.70 -16.02 9.59
N PRO A 38 -5.66 -16.57 10.34
CA PRO A 38 -6.88 -17.13 9.76
C PRO A 38 -7.59 -16.10 8.88
N ILE A 39 -8.07 -16.53 7.72
CA ILE A 39 -8.83 -15.68 6.78
C ILE A 39 -10.18 -15.36 7.42
N THR A 40 -10.54 -14.07 7.44
CA THR A 40 -11.78 -13.55 8.02
C THR A 40 -12.64 -12.78 7.00
N SER A 41 -12.09 -12.47 5.82
CA SER A 41 -12.81 -11.73 4.78
C SER A 41 -13.89 -12.53 4.05
N PHE A 42 -13.86 -13.86 4.14
CA PHE A 42 -14.88 -14.76 3.59
C PHE A 42 -14.86 -16.12 4.31
N ASP A 43 -15.91 -16.92 4.11
CA ASP A 43 -15.97 -18.28 4.67
C ASP A 43 -15.03 -19.23 3.90
N THR A 44 -14.03 -19.76 4.60
CA THR A 44 -13.06 -20.71 4.04
C THR A 44 -13.41 -22.17 4.31
N SER A 45 -14.56 -22.50 4.92
CA SER A 45 -14.91 -23.86 5.34
C SER A 45 -14.83 -24.93 4.24
N ALA A 46 -15.12 -24.55 2.99
CA ALA A 46 -15.05 -25.42 1.82
C ALA A 46 -13.67 -25.46 1.12
N HIS A 47 -12.67 -24.76 1.64
CA HIS A 47 -11.33 -24.66 1.05
C HIS A 47 -10.33 -25.53 1.81
N GLU A 48 -9.24 -25.95 1.16
CA GLU A 48 -8.16 -26.70 1.83
C GLU A 48 -7.27 -25.82 2.70
N VAL A 49 -7.27 -24.50 2.48
CA VAL A 49 -6.43 -23.51 3.17
C VAL A 49 -7.31 -22.45 3.83
N HIS A 50 -7.07 -22.19 5.11
CA HIS A 50 -7.88 -21.30 5.94
C HIS A 50 -7.12 -20.08 6.49
N PHE A 51 -5.88 -19.86 6.05
CA PHE A 51 -5.03 -18.78 6.53
C PHE A 51 -4.42 -17.99 5.36
N GLY A 52 -4.11 -16.72 5.61
CA GLY A 52 -3.58 -15.80 4.62
C GLY A 52 -3.05 -14.51 5.23
N GLY A 53 -2.42 -13.69 4.39
CA GLY A 53 -2.00 -12.34 4.76
C GLY A 53 -3.08 -11.33 4.40
N GLU A 54 -4.07 -11.15 5.27
CA GLU A 54 -5.12 -10.16 5.06
C GLU A 54 -4.67 -8.76 5.50
N VAL A 55 -5.05 -7.74 4.73
CA VAL A 55 -4.91 -6.35 5.16
C VAL A 55 -6.18 -5.96 5.92
N SER A 56 -6.21 -6.26 7.23
CA SER A 56 -7.38 -6.09 8.09
C SER A 56 -7.70 -4.63 8.40
N ASP A 57 -6.68 -3.78 8.50
CA ASP A 57 -6.81 -2.41 9.02
C ASP A 57 -6.96 -1.35 7.91
N PHE A 58 -7.32 -1.78 6.70
CA PHE A 58 -7.50 -0.91 5.55
C PHE A 58 -8.91 -0.33 5.49
N ASP A 59 -9.03 0.96 5.79
CA ASP A 59 -10.24 1.75 5.56
C ASP A 59 -10.09 2.57 4.25
N PRO A 60 -10.77 2.20 3.16
CA PRO A 60 -10.65 2.90 1.89
C PRO A 60 -11.17 4.35 1.95
N ASN A 61 -12.05 4.69 2.89
CA ASN A 61 -12.61 6.04 3.00
C ASN A 61 -11.55 7.08 3.43
N ARG A 62 -10.36 6.64 3.84
CA ARG A 62 -9.21 7.52 4.09
C ARG A 62 -8.62 8.14 2.82
N TRP A 63 -8.80 7.50 1.66
CA TRP A 63 -8.20 7.91 0.38
C TRP A 63 -9.20 8.16 -0.72
N PHE A 64 -10.43 7.65 -0.58
CA PHE A 64 -11.43 7.66 -1.64
C PHE A 64 -12.76 8.17 -1.12
N GLU A 65 -13.52 8.85 -1.98
CA GLU A 65 -14.93 9.13 -1.72
C GLU A 65 -15.76 7.84 -1.81
N VAL A 66 -16.90 7.79 -1.13
CA VAL A 66 -17.81 6.61 -1.10
C VAL A 66 -18.15 6.10 -2.50
N LYS A 67 -18.29 6.99 -3.48
CA LYS A 67 -18.57 6.64 -4.87
C LYS A 67 -17.41 5.89 -5.53
N GLU A 68 -16.17 6.26 -5.23
CA GLU A 68 -14.96 5.66 -5.77
C GLU A 68 -14.68 4.31 -5.12
N VAL A 69 -14.87 4.21 -3.79
CA VAL A 69 -14.77 2.93 -3.04
C VAL A 69 -15.64 1.83 -3.67
N ARG A 70 -16.83 2.19 -4.15
CA ARG A 70 -17.74 1.23 -4.80
C ARG A 70 -17.36 0.85 -6.23
N ARG A 71 -16.56 1.67 -6.92
CA ARG A 71 -16.20 1.46 -8.34
C ARG A 71 -14.84 0.79 -8.50
N LEU A 72 -13.94 0.98 -7.55
CA LEU A 72 -12.59 0.44 -7.59
C LEU A 72 -12.56 -0.94 -6.93
N ASP A 73 -11.90 -1.89 -7.58
CA ASP A 73 -11.56 -3.15 -6.93
C ASP A 73 -10.58 -2.91 -5.77
N ARG A 74 -10.59 -3.80 -4.77
CA ARG A 74 -9.72 -3.71 -3.60
C ARG A 74 -8.23 -3.67 -3.95
N PHE A 75 -7.79 -4.38 -5.00
CA PHE A 75 -6.38 -4.29 -5.42
C PHE A 75 -6.02 -2.88 -5.93
N ALA A 76 -6.94 -2.22 -6.65
CA ALA A 76 -6.75 -0.88 -7.18
C ALA A 76 -6.74 0.16 -6.05
N GLN A 77 -7.62 -0.02 -5.05
CA GLN A 77 -7.61 0.79 -3.84
C GLN A 77 -6.27 0.70 -3.10
N PHE A 78 -5.72 -0.51 -2.95
CA PHE A 78 -4.39 -0.70 -2.34
C PHE A 78 -3.27 -0.03 -3.15
N ALA A 79 -3.30 -0.18 -4.47
CA ALA A 79 -2.28 0.40 -5.35
C ALA A 79 -2.25 1.93 -5.24
N VAL A 80 -3.42 2.57 -5.28
CA VAL A 80 -3.51 4.02 -5.17
C VAL A 80 -3.15 4.50 -3.76
N ALA A 81 -3.61 3.82 -2.70
CA ALA A 81 -3.22 4.16 -1.33
C ALA A 81 -1.69 4.05 -1.13
N ALA A 82 -1.05 2.99 -1.63
CA ALA A 82 0.40 2.83 -1.59
C ALA A 82 1.14 3.92 -2.38
N ALA A 83 0.62 4.33 -3.55
CA ALA A 83 1.19 5.41 -4.34
C ALA A 83 1.11 6.76 -3.61
N ILE A 84 -0.03 7.07 -2.98
CA ILE A 84 -0.19 8.28 -2.16
C ILE A 84 0.81 8.29 -1.01
N LEU A 85 0.93 7.18 -0.26
CA LEU A 85 1.91 7.06 0.82
C LEU A 85 3.35 7.26 0.33
N ALA A 86 3.70 6.78 -0.88
CA ALA A 86 5.02 6.97 -1.46
C ALA A 86 5.31 8.43 -1.84
N ILE A 87 4.31 9.13 -2.39
CA ILE A 87 4.40 10.55 -2.73
C ILE A 87 4.57 11.39 -1.46
N GLU A 88 3.79 11.09 -0.42
CA GLU A 88 3.86 11.72 0.90
C GLU A 88 5.24 11.49 1.53
N ASP A 89 5.76 10.26 1.51
CA ASP A 89 7.08 9.93 2.05
C ASP A 89 8.21 10.63 1.29
N ALA A 90 8.04 10.83 -0.02
CA ALA A 90 8.97 11.60 -0.84
C ALA A 90 8.93 13.11 -0.56
N GLY A 91 7.95 13.60 0.20
CA GLY A 91 7.73 15.03 0.44
C GLY A 91 7.38 15.81 -0.82
N LEU A 92 6.88 15.14 -1.86
CA LEU A 92 6.51 15.77 -3.13
C LEU A 92 5.17 16.50 -2.97
N LYS A 93 5.20 17.83 -3.09
CA LYS A 93 3.98 18.64 -3.11
C LYS A 93 3.45 18.76 -4.53
N LEU A 94 2.15 18.55 -4.72
CA LEU A 94 1.49 18.53 -6.04
C LEU A 94 1.63 19.84 -6.84
N ASP A 95 1.95 20.95 -6.17
CA ASP A 95 2.20 22.27 -6.75
C ASP A 95 3.70 22.58 -6.99
N GLY A 96 4.60 21.68 -6.58
CA GLY A 96 6.05 21.90 -6.56
C GLY A 96 6.85 21.22 -7.66
N PHE A 97 6.22 20.49 -8.58
CA PHE A 97 6.93 19.73 -9.63
C PHE A 97 6.21 19.75 -10.99
N ASP A 98 6.97 19.46 -12.04
CA ASP A 98 6.47 19.37 -13.42
C ASP A 98 5.70 18.06 -13.64
N GLN A 99 4.38 18.17 -13.79
CA GLN A 99 3.47 17.03 -13.99
C GLN A 99 3.67 16.31 -15.33
N THR A 100 4.42 16.88 -16.28
CA THR A 100 4.78 16.20 -17.54
C THR A 100 6.05 15.35 -17.43
N ARG A 101 6.71 15.41 -16.28
CA ARG A 101 8.01 14.81 -16.01
C ARG A 101 7.98 13.82 -14.84
N VAL A 102 6.82 13.66 -14.20
CA VAL A 102 6.53 12.74 -13.08
C VAL A 102 5.44 11.78 -13.51
#